data_AF-A0A9E8D7V7-F1
#
_entry.id   AF-A0A9E8D7V7-F1
#
_cell.length_a   1.000
_cell.length_b   1.000
_cell.length_c   1.000
_cell.angle_alpha   90.00
_cell.angle_beta   90.00
_cell.angle_gamma   90.00
#
_symmetry.space_group_name_H-M   'P 1'
#
loop_
_entity.id
_entity.type
_entity.pdbx_description
1 polymer ?
#
loop_
_entity_poly.entity_id
_entity_poly.type
_entity_poly.pdbx_seq_one_letter_code
_entity_poly.pdbx_strand_id
1 'polypeptide(L)'
;MKEESKNEFQASKKPFNFSNLGWGRKTYLIIIWLFTIAILWVGANDIIKEPADDVPVAVYVLLLFLFLASACWKHYAISKRRTTHLLIIGLLNLLYLNILDAIFIFLFRSISKKEISPPPPNVT
;
A
#
# COMPACT_ATOMS: atom_id res chain seq x y z
N MET A 1 19.40 -1.94 -33.09
CA MET A 1 18.46 -0.88 -32.67
C MET A 1 17.11 -1.35 -32.13
N LYS A 2 16.22 -2.02 -32.90
CA LYS A 2 14.88 -2.42 -32.37
C LYS A 2 14.96 -3.46 -31.24
N GLU A 3 15.94 -4.37 -31.29
CA GLU A 3 16.19 -5.35 -30.23
C GLU A 3 16.93 -4.79 -29.01
N GLU A 4 17.87 -3.86 -29.19
CA GLU A 4 18.58 -3.22 -28.07
C GLU A 4 17.63 -2.45 -27.16
N SER A 5 16.71 -1.66 -27.71
CA SER A 5 15.69 -0.94 -26.90
C SER A 5 14.77 -1.89 -26.12
N LYS A 6 14.50 -3.08 -26.68
CA LYS A 6 13.66 -4.12 -26.07
C LYS A 6 14.41 -4.88 -24.98
N ASN A 7 15.71 -5.10 -25.18
CA ASN A 7 16.62 -5.73 -24.22
C ASN A 7 16.96 -4.78 -23.06
N GLU A 8 17.11 -3.48 -23.30
CA GLU A 8 17.20 -2.47 -22.24
C GLU A 8 15.90 -2.35 -21.45
N PHE A 9 14.74 -2.40 -22.12
CA PHE A 9 13.44 -2.43 -21.43
C PHE A 9 13.29 -3.67 -20.54
N GLN A 10 13.74 -4.85 -20.99
CA GLN A 10 13.76 -6.06 -20.18
C GLN A 10 14.83 -6.03 -19.06
N ALA A 11 16.01 -5.45 -19.29
CA ALA A 11 17.03 -5.25 -18.26
C ALA A 11 16.61 -4.19 -17.20
N SER A 12 15.77 -3.23 -17.60
CA SER A 12 15.18 -2.20 -16.72
C SER A 12 14.03 -2.73 -15.85
N LYS A 13 13.56 -3.97 -16.06
CA LYS A 13 12.78 -4.71 -15.06
C LYS A 13 13.69 -5.13 -13.92
N LYS A 14 14.35 -4.16 -13.27
CA LYS A 14 14.89 -4.35 -11.93
C LYS A 14 13.78 -5.01 -11.10
N PRO A 15 14.08 -6.07 -10.33
CA PRO A 15 13.08 -6.70 -9.50
C PRO A 15 12.39 -5.62 -8.68
N PHE A 16 11.06 -5.49 -8.84
CA PHE A 16 10.28 -4.47 -8.14
C PHE A 16 10.38 -4.75 -6.64
N ASN A 17 11.23 -3.96 -5.99
CA ASN A 17 11.57 -4.05 -4.58
C ASN A 17 11.51 -2.65 -3.95
N PHE A 18 11.33 -2.60 -2.63
CA PHE A 18 11.16 -1.35 -1.87
C PHE A 18 12.24 -0.30 -2.18
N SER A 19 13.47 -0.73 -2.44
CA SER A 19 14.61 0.14 -2.80
C SER A 19 14.34 1.01 -4.04
N ASN A 20 13.56 0.51 -5.01
CA ASN A 20 13.23 1.20 -6.26
C ASN A 20 11.93 2.02 -6.18
N LEU A 21 11.32 2.18 -5.00
CA LEU A 21 10.20 3.10 -4.81
C LEU A 21 10.71 4.54 -4.73
N GLY A 22 9.98 5.45 -5.37
CA GLY A 22 10.17 6.89 -5.15
C GLY A 22 9.94 7.28 -3.70
N TRP A 23 10.65 8.32 -3.23
CA TRP A 23 10.64 8.77 -1.84
C TRP A 23 9.23 8.95 -1.25
N GLY A 24 8.29 9.55 -1.99
CA GLY A 24 6.92 9.74 -1.50
C GLY A 24 6.20 8.45 -1.10
N ARG A 25 6.36 7.36 -1.86
CA ARG A 25 5.79 6.05 -1.51
C ARG A 25 6.47 5.43 -0.29
N LYS A 26 7.79 5.61 -0.15
CA LYS A 26 8.55 5.12 1.01
C LYS A 26 8.11 5.84 2.29
N THR A 27 8.05 7.17 2.26
CA THR A 27 7.62 7.98 3.41
C THR A 27 6.19 7.63 3.82
N TYR A 28 5.27 7.48 2.86
CA TYR A 28 3.91 7.04 3.14
C TYR A 28 3.85 5.66 3.82
N LEU A 29 4.63 4.69 3.33
CA LEU A 29 4.68 3.36 3.94
C LEU A 29 5.25 3.39 5.37
N ILE A 30 6.25 4.23 5.63
CA ILE A 30 6.78 4.43 6.99
C ILE A 30 5.69 4.99 7.91
N ILE A 31 4.97 6.03 7.46
CA ILE A 31 3.89 6.65 8.25
C ILE A 31 2.79 5.62 8.56
N ILE A 32 2.36 4.83 7.57
CA ILE A 32 1.38 3.75 7.79
C ILE A 32 1.89 2.77 8.84
N TRP A 33 3.13 2.31 8.75
CA TRP A 33 3.65 1.34 9.70
C TRP A 33 3.77 1.90 11.12
N LEU A 34 4.22 3.15 11.27
CA LEU A 34 4.26 3.82 12.58
C LEU A 34 2.86 3.92 13.19
N PHE A 35 1.88 4.31 12.39
CA PHE A 35 0.49 4.39 12.82
C PHE A 35 -0.09 3.01 13.18
N THR A 36 0.22 1.98 12.39
CA THR A 36 -0.18 0.61 12.67
C THR A 36 0.39 0.10 13.98
N ILE A 37 1.69 0.31 14.23
CA ILE A 37 2.34 -0.09 15.48
C ILE A 37 1.71 0.65 16.67
N ALA A 38 1.44 1.95 16.53
CA ALA A 38 0.80 2.73 17.59
C ALA A 38 -0.59 2.20 17.96
N ILE A 39 -1.45 1.90 16.97
CA ILE A 39 -2.78 1.33 17.22
C ILE A 39 -2.70 -0.07 17.83
N LEU A 40 -1.81 -0.94 17.32
CA LEU A 40 -1.63 -2.27 17.88
C LEU A 40 -1.13 -2.21 19.32
N TRP A 41 -0.23 -1.26 19.64
CA TRP A 41 0.25 -1.05 20.98
C TRP A 41 -0.86 -0.60 21.92
N VAL A 42 -1.64 0.42 21.54
CA VAL A 42 -2.77 0.91 22.35
C VAL A 42 -3.81 -0.20 22.54
N GLY A 43 -4.21 -0.86 21.45
CA GLY A 43 -5.19 -1.94 21.51
C GLY A 43 -4.74 -3.15 22.32
N ALA A 44 -3.46 -3.51 22.27
CA ALA A 44 -2.92 -4.57 23.12
C ALA A 44 -2.94 -4.19 24.62
N ASN A 45 -2.65 -2.93 24.95
CA ASN A 45 -2.74 -2.44 26.33
C ASN A 45 -4.18 -2.44 26.85
N ASP A 46 -5.15 -2.12 25.99
CA ASP A 46 -6.58 -2.11 26.32
C ASP A 46 -7.08 -3.52 26.67
N ILE A 47 -6.69 -4.52 25.87
CA ILE A 47 -7.01 -5.94 26.11
C ILE A 47 -6.46 -6.44 27.47
N ILE A 48 -5.29 -5.94 27.89
CA ILE A 48 -4.61 -6.40 29.12
C ILE A 48 -5.24 -5.77 30.38
N LYS A 49 -5.71 -4.51 30.31
CA LYS A 49 -6.05 -3.73 31.51
C LYS A 49 -7.44 -3.99 32.06
N GLU A 50 -8.42 -4.21 31.19
CA GLU A 50 -9.77 -4.72 31.46
C GLU A 50 -10.54 -4.45 30.16
N PRO A 51 -10.93 -5.46 29.37
CA PRO A 51 -11.73 -5.21 28.19
C PRO A 51 -13.05 -4.55 28.62
N ALA A 52 -13.48 -3.51 27.92
CA ALA A 52 -14.81 -2.94 28.15
C ALA A 52 -15.86 -4.05 28.15
N ASP A 53 -16.66 -4.15 29.22
CA ASP A 53 -17.60 -5.26 29.48
C ASP A 53 -18.58 -5.53 28.32
N ASP A 54 -18.79 -4.54 27.45
CA ASP A 54 -19.76 -4.57 26.35
C ASP A 54 -19.23 -5.16 25.03
N VAL A 55 -17.91 -5.32 24.85
CA VAL A 55 -17.32 -5.80 23.58
C VAL A 55 -16.53 -7.08 23.80
N PRO A 56 -16.93 -8.20 23.15
CA PRO A 56 -16.19 -9.44 23.26
C PRO A 56 -14.73 -9.27 22.80
N VAL A 57 -13.77 -9.73 23.61
CA VAL A 57 -12.33 -9.67 23.33
C VAL A 57 -12.00 -10.19 21.92
N ALA A 58 -12.69 -11.25 21.48
CA ALA A 58 -12.54 -11.82 20.15
C ALA A 58 -12.81 -10.81 19.02
N VAL A 59 -13.80 -9.92 19.18
CA VAL A 59 -14.11 -8.85 18.22
C VAL A 59 -12.96 -7.84 18.18
N TYR A 60 -12.43 -7.46 19.34
CA TYR A 60 -11.32 -6.53 19.43
C TYR A 60 -10.05 -7.07 18.74
N VAL A 61 -9.70 -8.34 19.02
CA VAL A 61 -8.59 -9.03 18.37
C VAL A 61 -8.79 -9.13 16.86
N LEU A 62 -10.01 -9.44 16.40
CA LEU A 62 -10.34 -9.48 14.98
C LEU A 62 -10.13 -8.10 14.31
N LEU A 63 -10.56 -7.01 14.95
CA LEU A 63 -10.37 -5.65 14.42
C LEU A 63 -8.89 -5.28 14.32
N LEU A 64 -8.07 -5.57 15.34
CA LEU A 64 -6.63 -5.35 15.31
C LEU A 64 -5.95 -6.18 14.21
N PHE A 65 -6.37 -7.43 14.03
CA PHE A 65 -5.87 -8.29 12.97
C PHE A 65 -6.24 -7.77 11.59
N LEU A 66 -7.49 -7.38 11.36
CA LEU A 66 -7.95 -6.78 10.09
C LEU A 66 -7.19 -5.49 9.79
N PHE A 67 -6.93 -4.68 10.82
CA PHE A 67 -6.15 -3.45 10.68
C PHE A 67 -4.71 -3.74 10.24
N LEU A 68 -4.03 -4.69 10.87
CA LEU A 68 -2.69 -5.14 10.48
C LEU A 68 -2.68 -5.74 9.07
N ALA A 69 -3.65 -6.60 8.75
CA ALA A 69 -3.80 -7.19 7.42
C ALA A 69 -3.97 -6.11 6.35
N SER A 70 -4.72 -5.05 6.63
CA SER A 70 -4.90 -3.90 5.73
C SER A 70 -3.57 -3.16 5.47
N ALA A 71 -2.74 -2.96 6.50
CA ALA A 71 -1.44 -2.32 6.38
C ALA A 71 -0.47 -3.18 5.55
N CYS A 72 -0.44 -4.49 5.79
CA CYS A 72 0.32 -5.45 5.00
C CYS A 72 -0.12 -5.43 3.53
N TRP A 73 -1.43 -5.37 3.26
CA TRP A 73 -1.95 -5.33 1.91
C TRP A 73 -1.56 -4.04 1.18
N LYS A 74 -1.67 -2.88 1.85
CA LYS A 74 -1.19 -1.58 1.32
C LYS A 74 0.30 -1.64 1.00
N HIS A 75 1.12 -2.16 1.92
CA HIS A 75 2.56 -2.32 1.70
C HIS A 75 2.85 -3.18 0.47
N TYR A 76 2.23 -4.36 0.36
CA TYR A 76 2.38 -5.24 -0.79
C TYR A 76 1.98 -4.55 -2.10
N ALA A 77 0.80 -3.91 -2.13
CA ALA A 77 0.25 -3.30 -3.32
C ALA A 77 1.13 -2.15 -3.84
N ILE A 78 1.65 -1.30 -2.93
CA ILE A 78 2.51 -0.17 -3.27
C ILE A 78 3.91 -0.66 -3.68
N SER A 79 4.52 -1.55 -2.90
CA SER A 79 5.87 -2.08 -3.17
C SER A 79 5.95 -2.85 -4.49
N LYS A 80 4.88 -3.57 -4.85
CA LYS A 80 4.78 -4.31 -6.12
C LYS A 80 4.06 -3.55 -7.23
N ARG A 81 3.69 -2.28 -7.00
CA ARG A 81 3.03 -1.41 -8.00
C ARG A 81 1.77 -2.05 -8.60
N ARG A 82 1.03 -2.81 -7.78
CA ARG A 82 -0.16 -3.58 -8.20
C ARG A 82 -1.36 -2.65 -8.37
N THR A 83 -1.49 -2.06 -9.55
CA THR A 83 -2.48 -1.01 -9.86
C THR A 83 -3.94 -1.42 -9.62
N THR A 84 -4.30 -2.69 -9.85
CA THR A 84 -5.64 -3.22 -9.55
C THR A 84 -5.90 -3.28 -8.04
N HIS A 85 -4.94 -3.74 -7.24
CA HIS A 85 -5.08 -3.75 -5.79
C HIS A 85 -5.14 -2.34 -5.22
N LEU A 86 -4.33 -1.40 -5.75
CA LEU A 86 -4.42 0.01 -5.36
C LEU A 86 -5.78 0.63 -5.69
N LEU A 87 -6.41 0.23 -6.81
CA LEU A 87 -7.78 0.67 -7.12
C LEU A 87 -8.77 0.18 -6.05
N ILE A 88 -8.72 -1.12 -5.73
CA ILE A 88 -9.61 -1.74 -4.74
C ILE A 88 -9.42 -1.10 -3.36
N ILE A 89 -8.18 -0.94 -2.90
CA ILE A 89 -7.85 -0.29 -1.63
C ILE A 89 -8.36 1.16 -1.61
N GLY A 90 -8.18 1.91 -2.69
CA GLY A 90 -8.65 3.30 -2.79
C GLY A 90 -10.18 3.39 -2.68
N LEU A 91 -10.91 2.50 -3.35
CA LEU A 91 -12.38 2.43 -3.26
C LEU A 91 -12.86 2.03 -1.85
N LEU A 92 -12.20 1.06 -1.22
CA LEU A 92 -12.50 0.69 0.17
C LEU A 92 -12.27 1.87 1.13
N ASN A 93 -11.15 2.59 0.99
CA ASN A 93 -10.90 3.77 1.82
C ASN A 93 -11.98 4.86 1.64
N LEU A 94 -12.51 5.06 0.42
CA LEU A 94 -13.64 5.97 0.22
C LEU A 94 -14.91 5.50 0.93
N LEU A 95 -15.18 4.19 0.91
CA LEU A 95 -16.33 3.60 1.60
C LEU A 95 -16.24 3.80 3.12
N TYR A 96 -15.04 3.69 3.69
CA TYR A 96 -14.78 3.96 5.11
C TYR A 96 -14.56 5.45 5.44
N LEU A 97 -14.88 6.36 4.51
CA LEU A 97 -14.70 7.82 4.63
C LEU A 97 -13.26 8.25 4.96
N ASN A 98 -12.27 7.39 4.69
CA ASN A 98 -10.86 7.73 4.78
C ASN A 98 -10.37 8.37 3.46
N ILE A 99 -10.90 9.57 3.20
CA ILE A 99 -10.73 10.28 1.93
C ILE A 99 -9.25 10.62 1.68
N LEU A 100 -8.52 11.03 2.72
CA LEU A 100 -7.12 11.41 2.59
C LEU A 100 -6.27 10.20 2.15
N ASP A 101 -6.46 9.05 2.78
CA ASP A 101 -5.74 7.84 2.41
C ASP A 101 -6.11 7.36 1.00
N ALA A 102 -7.38 7.48 0.61
CA ALA A 102 -7.83 7.19 -0.75
C ALA A 102 -7.11 8.06 -1.80
N ILE A 103 -6.95 9.37 -1.54
CA ILE A 103 -6.25 10.30 -2.45
C ILE A 103 -4.80 9.83 -2.67
N PHE A 104 -4.06 9.52 -1.60
CA PHE A 104 -2.69 9.03 -1.71
C PHE A 104 -2.60 7.71 -2.49
N ILE A 105 -3.49 6.76 -2.21
CA ILE A 105 -3.55 5.48 -2.92
C ILE A 105 -3.83 5.68 -4.42
N PHE A 106 -4.75 6.57 -4.81
CA PHE A 106 -5.02 6.87 -6.22
C PHE A 106 -3.86 7.59 -6.92
N LEU A 107 -3.16 8.49 -6.22
CA LEU A 107 -1.92 9.09 -6.72
C LEU A 107 -0.86 8.03 -7.00
N PHE A 108 -0.63 7.11 -6.06
CA PHE A 108 0.34 6.03 -6.25
C PHE A 108 -0.05 5.05 -7.34
N ARG A 109 -1.36 4.80 -7.53
CA ARG A 109 -1.86 4.03 -8.66
C ARG A 109 -1.51 4.69 -9.99
N SER A 110 -1.73 6.00 -10.11
CA SER A 110 -1.43 6.77 -11.32
C SER A 110 0.07 6.77 -11.64
N ILE A 111 0.91 6.96 -10.63
CA ILE A 111 2.38 6.86 -10.78
C ILE A 111 2.78 5.45 -11.20
N SER A 112 2.24 4.42 -10.54
CA SER A 112 2.53 3.02 -10.86
C SER A 112 2.15 2.66 -12.31
N LYS A 113 1.02 3.17 -12.82
CA LYS A 113 0.63 2.97 -14.23
C LYS A 113 1.65 3.55 -15.21
N LYS A 114 2.12 4.77 -14.95
CA LYS A 114 3.14 5.43 -15.81
C LYS A 114 4.48 4.68 -15.80
N GLU A 115 4.84 4.08 -14.67
CA GLU A 115 6.09 3.32 -14.55
C GLU A 115 6.03 1.92 -15.19
N ILE A 116 4.82 1.39 -15.44
CA ILE A 116 4.62 0.06 -16.02
C ILE A 116 4.31 0.15 -17.52
N SER A 117 3.86 1.31 -18.02
CA SER A 117 3.58 1.51 -19.44
C SER A 117 4.86 1.45 -20.28
N PRO A 118 4.85 0.75 -21.43
CA PRO A 118 5.98 0.78 -22.36
C PRO A 118 6.20 2.22 -22.86
N PRO A 119 7.45 2.58 -23.22
CA PRO A 119 7.72 3.87 -23.84
C PRO A 119 6.87 4.01 -25.12
N PRO A 120 6.42 5.23 -25.47
CA PRO A 120 5.70 5.44 -26.72
C PRO A 120 6.54 4.95 -27.90
N PRO A 121 5.92 4.36 -28.94
CA PRO A 121 6.65 3.98 -30.14
C PRO A 121 7.37 5.23 -30.68
N ASN A 122 8.68 5.14 -30.84
CA ASN A 122 9.47 6.20 -31.49
C ASN A 122 8.81 6.51 -32.83
N VAL A 123 8.26 7.72 -32.96
CA VAL A 123 7.78 8.24 -34.23
C VAL A 123 9.02 8.74 -34.97
N THR A 124 9.67 7.85 -35.69
CA THR A 124 10.73 8.13 -36.67
C THR A 124 10.47 7.30 -37.91
#